data_AF-A0A2V6C9V5-F1
#
_entry.id   AF-A0A2V6C9V5-F1
#
_cell.length_a   1.000
_cell.length_b   1.000
_cell.length_c   1.000
_cell.angle_alpha   90.00
_cell.angle_beta   90.00
_cell.angle_gamma   90.00
#
_symmetry.space_group_name_H-M   'P 1'
#
loop_
_entity.id
_entity.type
_entity.pdbx_description
1 polymer ?
#
loop_
_entity_poly.entity_id
_entity_poly.type
_entity_poly.pdbx_seq_one_letter_code
_entity_poly.pdbx_strand_id
1 'polypeptide(L)'
;EFAAKFAKENSLGKIDPPQAEQIESVAREALAPFERRDGENPYQVQKDLQETMQDLVGIVRNESEMREALGKIDGLKKRAGNPAVSGNREYNPGWHTALDLENLLTVSEAIARAALERKESRGAQFRDDYPDKNEQFAKVNTMIAKAADGSMQVRLEPLPEMPDHLKRVIEENR
;
A
#
# COMPACT_ATOMS: atom_id res chain seq x y z
N GLU A 1 -11.57 -39.34 -7.31
CA GLU A 1 -11.16 -40.31 -6.26
C GLU A 1 -9.86 -39.95 -5.54
N PHE A 2 -8.82 -39.46 -6.22
CA PHE A 2 -7.52 -39.14 -5.59
C PHE A 2 -7.58 -38.15 -4.42
N ALA A 3 -8.37 -37.07 -4.51
CA ALA A 3 -8.50 -36.09 -3.42
C ALA A 3 -9.18 -36.67 -2.16
N ALA A 4 -10.20 -37.52 -2.34
CA ALA A 4 -10.89 -38.16 -1.22
C ALA A 4 -10.00 -39.20 -0.51
N LYS A 5 -9.19 -39.94 -1.28
CA LYS A 5 -8.18 -40.86 -0.73
C LYS A 5 -7.09 -40.10 0.03
N PHE A 6 -6.58 -39.01 -0.54
CA PHE A 6 -5.59 -38.14 0.11
C PHE A 6 -6.11 -37.58 1.44
N ALA A 7 -7.33 -37.04 1.48
CA ALA A 7 -7.93 -36.50 2.70
C ALA A 7 -8.19 -37.57 3.78
N LYS A 8 -8.42 -38.83 3.39
CA LYS A 8 -8.58 -39.96 4.33
C LYS A 8 -7.23 -40.44 4.90
N GLU A 9 -6.17 -40.38 4.09
CA GLU A 9 -4.84 -40.87 4.44
C GLU A 9 -3.96 -39.82 5.16
N ASN A 10 -4.36 -38.55 5.11
CA ASN A 10 -3.62 -37.44 5.71
C ASN A 10 -4.45 -36.78 6.81
N SER A 11 -3.87 -36.60 8.00
CA SER A 11 -4.49 -35.81 9.05
C SER A 11 -4.55 -34.34 8.65
N LEU A 12 -5.60 -33.64 9.06
CA LEU A 12 -5.60 -32.18 9.04
C LEU A 12 -4.33 -31.67 9.74
N GLY A 13 -3.69 -30.66 9.15
CA GLY A 13 -2.57 -29.98 9.82
C GLY A 13 -3.00 -29.52 11.20
N LYS A 14 -2.12 -29.69 12.20
CA LYS A 14 -2.37 -29.14 13.54
C LYS A 14 -1.99 -27.67 13.52
N ILE A 15 -2.89 -26.83 14.01
CA ILE A 15 -2.59 -25.42 14.29
C ILE A 15 -1.86 -25.41 15.62
N ASP A 16 -0.65 -24.87 15.67
CA ASP A 16 0.08 -24.75 16.93
C ASP A 16 -0.70 -23.80 17.86
N PRO A 17 -0.78 -24.05 19.18
CA PRO A 17 -1.55 -23.21 20.11
C PRO A 17 -1.26 -21.69 20.00
N PRO A 18 -0.01 -21.23 19.81
CA PRO A 18 0.28 -19.82 19.56
C PRO A 18 -0.37 -19.25 18.27
N GLN A 19 -0.57 -20.08 17.25
CA GLN A 19 -1.24 -19.69 16.01
C GLN A 19 -2.76 -19.59 16.22
N ALA A 20 -3.35 -20.38 17.11
CA ALA A 20 -4.78 -20.31 17.40
C ALA A 20 -5.17 -18.96 18.05
N GLU A 21 -4.39 -18.48 19.02
CA GLU A 21 -4.62 -17.17 19.66
C GLU A 21 -4.45 -16.02 18.66
N GLN A 22 -3.45 -16.11 17.77
CA GLN A 22 -3.27 -15.14 16.68
C GLN A 22 -4.46 -15.12 15.73
N ILE A 23 -4.97 -16.28 15.32
CA ILE A 23 -6.15 -16.39 14.45
C ILE A 23 -7.37 -15.75 15.10
N GLU A 24 -7.60 -16.02 16.38
CA GLU A 24 -8.72 -15.42 17.12
C GLU A 24 -8.58 -13.90 17.25
N SER A 25 -7.36 -13.40 17.49
CA SER A 25 -7.07 -11.96 17.53
C SER A 25 -7.38 -11.29 16.20
N VAL A 26 -6.86 -11.83 15.09
CA VAL A 26 -7.10 -11.30 13.74
C VAL A 26 -8.58 -11.36 13.37
N ALA A 27 -9.28 -12.46 13.71
CA ALA A 27 -10.71 -12.57 13.47
C ALA A 27 -11.51 -11.51 14.25
N ARG A 28 -11.13 -11.25 15.51
CA ARG A 28 -11.75 -10.21 16.33
C ARG A 28 -11.51 -8.83 15.76
N GLU A 29 -10.28 -8.51 15.35
CA GLU A 29 -9.94 -7.23 14.72
C GLU A 29 -10.70 -7.03 13.40
N ALA A 30 -10.74 -8.06 12.55
CA ALA A 30 -11.46 -8.01 11.29
C ALA A 30 -12.95 -7.76 11.52
N LEU A 31 -13.56 -8.35 12.55
CA LEU A 31 -15.00 -8.18 12.85
C LEU A 31 -15.32 -6.96 13.71
N ALA A 32 -14.32 -6.30 14.31
CA ALA A 32 -14.50 -5.14 15.17
C ALA A 32 -15.35 -4.01 14.55
N PRO A 33 -15.31 -3.71 13.23
CA PRO A 33 -16.16 -2.68 12.64
C PRO A 33 -17.67 -2.87 12.87
N PHE A 34 -18.16 -4.11 13.04
CA PHE A 34 -19.58 -4.40 13.30
C PHE A 34 -19.98 -4.10 14.76
N GLU A 35 -19.02 -4.10 15.68
CA GLU A 35 -19.28 -3.93 17.12
C GLU A 35 -19.24 -2.45 17.54
N ARG A 36 -18.74 -1.57 16.67
CA ARG A 36 -18.58 -0.14 16.95
C ARG A 36 -19.87 0.61 16.63
N ARG A 37 -20.38 1.38 17.61
CA ARG A 37 -21.59 2.21 17.46
C ARG A 37 -21.29 3.63 16.98
N ASP A 38 -20.17 4.20 17.44
CA ASP A 38 -19.76 5.59 17.18
C ASP A 38 -18.46 5.66 16.34
N GLY A 39 -18.32 4.77 15.35
CA GLY A 39 -17.18 4.76 14.44
C GLY A 39 -17.42 5.55 13.16
N GLU A 40 -16.36 5.74 12.39
CA GLU A 40 -16.40 6.50 11.15
C GLU A 40 -16.85 5.63 9.96
N ASN A 41 -17.60 6.20 9.02
CA ASN A 41 -17.99 5.49 7.82
C ASN A 41 -16.74 5.23 6.93
N PRO A 42 -16.38 3.97 6.64
CA PRO A 42 -15.16 3.66 5.90
C PRO A 42 -15.17 4.22 4.47
N TYR A 43 -16.34 4.38 3.85
CA TYR A 43 -16.46 5.00 2.53
C TYR A 43 -16.04 6.46 2.53
N GLN A 44 -16.30 7.18 3.62
CA GLN A 44 -15.91 8.59 3.70
C GLN A 44 -14.39 8.72 3.79
N VAL A 45 -13.74 7.87 4.60
CA VAL A 45 -12.26 7.84 4.69
C VAL A 45 -11.64 7.46 3.35
N GLN A 46 -12.21 6.46 2.66
CA GLN A 46 -11.77 6.06 1.32
C GLN A 46 -11.89 7.21 0.32
N LYS A 47 -13.04 7.90 0.31
CA LYS A 47 -13.28 9.04 -0.58
C LYS A 47 -12.29 10.16 -0.32
N ASP A 48 -12.09 10.55 0.94
CA ASP A 48 -11.16 11.62 1.30
C ASP A 48 -9.71 11.27 0.93
N LEU A 49 -9.33 9.98 1.02
CA LEU A 49 -8.03 9.50 0.54
C LEU A 49 -7.92 9.63 -0.99
N GLN A 50 -8.96 9.24 -1.73
CA GLN A 50 -8.98 9.36 -3.18
C GLN A 50 -8.86 10.82 -3.62
N GLU A 51 -9.62 11.73 -3.02
CA GLU A 51 -9.55 13.18 -3.27
C GLU A 51 -8.15 13.72 -2.93
N THR A 52 -7.61 13.37 -1.76
CA THR A 52 -6.25 13.77 -1.35
C THR A 52 -5.20 13.35 -2.37
N MET A 53 -5.25 12.09 -2.84
CA MET A 53 -4.26 11.58 -3.79
C MET A 53 -4.46 12.18 -5.19
N GLN A 54 -5.71 12.40 -5.61
CA GLN A 54 -6.02 13.01 -6.90
C GLN A 54 -5.53 14.46 -6.97
N ASP A 55 -5.76 15.23 -5.91
CA ASP A 55 -5.48 16.66 -5.88
C ASP A 55 -3.99 16.95 -5.65
N LEU A 56 -3.31 16.15 -4.82
CA LEU A 56 -1.96 16.47 -4.34
C LEU A 56 -0.86 15.51 -4.82
N VAL A 57 -1.23 14.37 -5.41
CA VAL A 57 -0.30 13.35 -5.91
C VAL A 57 -0.73 12.87 -7.32
N GLY A 58 -1.37 13.78 -8.06
CA GLY A 58 -1.89 13.56 -9.42
C GLY A 58 -0.79 13.42 -10.48
N ILE A 59 -1.11 13.82 -11.72
CA ILE A 59 -0.18 13.72 -12.87
C ILE A 59 0.98 14.71 -12.72
N VAL A 60 0.67 15.96 -12.38
CA VAL A 60 1.65 17.02 -12.08
C VAL A 60 1.81 17.08 -10.57
N ARG A 61 3.05 17.17 -10.10
CA ARG A 61 3.38 17.11 -8.67
C ARG A 61 4.41 18.17 -8.32
N ASN A 62 4.30 18.78 -7.14
CA ASN A 62 5.36 19.58 -6.54
C ASN A 62 5.66 19.17 -5.10
N GLU A 63 6.80 19.62 -4.57
CA GLU A 63 7.25 19.29 -3.22
C GLU A 63 6.24 19.66 -2.14
N SER A 64 5.63 20.85 -2.22
CA SER A 64 4.69 21.35 -1.20
C SER A 64 3.43 20.50 -1.11
N GLU A 65 2.81 20.18 -2.24
CA GLU A 65 1.60 19.36 -2.31
C GLU A 65 1.85 17.95 -1.80
N MET A 66 2.96 17.31 -2.20
CA MET A 66 3.28 15.96 -1.71
C MET A 66 3.53 15.94 -0.20
N ARG A 67 4.13 16.99 0.37
CA ARG A 67 4.28 17.12 1.83
C ARG A 67 2.94 17.31 2.52
N GLU A 68 2.04 18.12 1.94
CA GLU A 68 0.67 18.27 2.43
C GLU A 68 -0.09 16.94 2.38
N ALA A 69 0.03 16.20 1.28
CA ALA A 69 -0.59 14.89 1.11
C ALA A 69 -0.17 13.92 2.21
N LEU A 70 1.13 13.86 2.54
CA LEU A 70 1.64 13.02 3.63
C LEU A 70 1.03 13.41 4.99
N GLY A 71 0.86 14.70 5.26
CA GLY A 71 0.17 15.18 6.47
C GLY A 71 -1.29 14.77 6.52
N LYS A 72 -2.02 14.90 5.40
CA LYS A 72 -3.42 14.45 5.29
C LYS A 72 -3.56 12.94 5.44
N ILE A 73 -2.67 12.17 4.82
CA ILE A 73 -2.64 10.70 4.94
C ILE A 73 -2.44 10.27 6.40
N ASP A 74 -1.55 10.94 7.16
CA ASP A 74 -1.40 10.65 8.60
C ASP A 74 -2.70 10.90 9.38
N GLY A 75 -3.42 11.98 9.07
CA GLY A 75 -4.74 12.23 9.63
C GLY A 75 -5.77 11.16 9.26
N LEU A 76 -5.78 10.73 8.01
CA LEU A 76 -6.68 9.69 7.51
C LEU A 76 -6.39 8.31 8.13
N LYS A 77 -5.12 7.99 8.44
CA LYS A 77 -4.76 6.77 9.18
C LYS A 77 -5.38 6.73 10.57
N LYS A 78 -5.41 7.85 11.28
CA LYS A 78 -6.06 7.95 12.60
C LYS A 78 -7.55 7.71 12.50
N ARG A 79 -8.19 8.31 11.48
CA ARG A 79 -9.61 8.12 11.15
C ARG A 79 -9.94 6.67 10.79
N ALA A 80 -9.09 6.04 9.97
CA ALA A 80 -9.21 4.62 9.60
C ALA A 80 -8.98 3.63 10.75
N GLY A 81 -8.53 4.10 11.92
CA GLY A 81 -8.38 3.26 13.12
C GLY A 81 -9.71 2.92 13.81
N ASN A 82 -10.80 3.61 13.49
CA ASN A 82 -12.11 3.43 14.13
C ASN A 82 -13.29 3.31 13.16
N PRO A 83 -13.25 2.46 12.12
CA PRO A 83 -14.35 2.36 11.16
C PRO A 83 -15.55 1.63 11.79
N ALA A 84 -16.77 2.11 11.54
CA ALA A 84 -18.01 1.42 11.87
C ALA A 84 -18.80 1.07 10.61
N VAL A 85 -19.43 -0.10 10.62
CA VAL A 85 -20.25 -0.59 9.51
C VAL A 85 -21.61 -1.05 10.01
N SER A 86 -22.64 -0.84 9.18
CA SER A 86 -24.01 -1.26 9.47
C SER A 86 -24.39 -2.50 8.66
N GLY A 87 -25.43 -3.21 9.10
CA GLY A 87 -25.99 -4.37 8.40
C GLY A 87 -25.39 -5.70 8.86
N ASN A 88 -25.69 -6.76 8.11
CA ASN A 88 -25.20 -8.11 8.36
C ASN A 88 -23.80 -8.33 7.75
N ARG A 89 -23.18 -9.47 8.05
CA ARG A 89 -21.79 -9.76 7.65
C ARG A 89 -21.69 -10.26 6.21
N GLU A 90 -22.72 -10.95 5.73
CA GLU A 90 -22.74 -11.58 4.42
C GLU A 90 -22.62 -10.52 3.32
N TYR A 91 -21.53 -10.57 2.55
CA TYR A 91 -21.24 -9.66 1.43
C TYR A 91 -21.35 -8.17 1.80
N ASN A 92 -20.92 -7.79 3.00
CA ASN A 92 -20.99 -6.40 3.43
C ASN A 92 -19.88 -5.55 2.77
N PRO A 93 -20.21 -4.65 1.83
CA PRO A 93 -19.19 -3.89 1.12
C PRO A 93 -18.51 -2.86 2.04
N GLY A 94 -19.19 -2.37 3.08
CA GLY A 94 -18.61 -1.40 4.02
C GLY A 94 -17.53 -2.06 4.86
N TRP A 95 -17.77 -3.32 5.24
CA TRP A 95 -16.77 -4.13 5.93
C TRP A 95 -15.55 -4.40 5.06
N HIS A 96 -15.73 -4.78 3.79
CA HIS A 96 -14.62 -4.96 2.86
C HIS A 96 -13.80 -3.67 2.72
N THR A 97 -14.45 -2.53 2.52
CA THR A 97 -13.76 -1.23 2.49
C THR A 97 -12.99 -0.96 3.78
N ALA A 98 -13.58 -1.23 4.95
CA ALA A 98 -12.92 -1.03 6.24
C ALA A 98 -11.63 -1.87 6.37
N LEU A 99 -11.64 -3.11 5.90
CA LEU A 99 -10.44 -3.97 5.87
C LEU A 99 -9.38 -3.44 4.91
N ASP A 100 -9.80 -2.90 3.77
CA ASP A 100 -8.88 -2.42 2.74
C ASP A 100 -8.24 -1.05 3.06
N LEU A 101 -8.83 -0.25 3.97
CA LEU A 101 -8.36 1.09 4.28
C LEU A 101 -6.88 1.14 4.70
N GLU A 102 -6.43 0.21 5.55
CA GLU A 102 -5.02 0.19 5.98
C GLU A 102 -4.08 -0.03 4.79
N ASN A 103 -4.46 -0.94 3.88
CA ASN A 103 -3.69 -1.25 2.68
C ASN A 103 -3.64 -0.05 1.74
N LEU A 104 -4.79 0.57 1.48
CA LEU A 104 -4.89 1.77 0.65
C LEU A 104 -4.02 2.90 1.19
N LEU A 105 -4.12 3.20 2.49
CA LEU A 105 -3.34 4.25 3.13
C LEU A 105 -1.83 3.97 3.12
N THR A 106 -1.43 2.71 3.32
CA THR A 106 -0.02 2.29 3.28
C THR A 106 0.57 2.49 1.88
N VAL A 107 -0.16 2.07 0.84
CA VAL A 107 0.28 2.23 -0.55
C VAL A 107 0.30 3.71 -0.95
N SER A 108 -0.73 4.48 -0.59
CA SER A 108 -0.78 5.93 -0.85
C SER A 108 0.40 6.67 -0.25
N GLU A 109 0.76 6.38 1.01
CA GLU A 109 1.94 6.96 1.64
C GLU A 109 3.23 6.56 0.92
N ALA A 110 3.38 5.28 0.56
CA ALA A 110 4.55 4.79 -0.17
C ALA A 110 4.75 5.54 -1.50
N ILE A 111 3.66 5.74 -2.25
CA ILE A 111 3.67 6.49 -3.52
C ILE A 111 4.10 7.94 -3.26
N ALA A 112 3.46 8.64 -2.32
CA ALA A 112 3.75 10.03 -2.02
C ALA A 112 5.21 10.23 -1.57
N ARG A 113 5.73 9.35 -0.70
CA ARG A 113 7.14 9.40 -0.26
C ARG A 113 8.12 9.12 -1.39
N ALA A 114 7.83 8.13 -2.24
CA ALA A 114 8.68 7.82 -3.40
C ALA A 114 8.75 8.99 -4.39
N ALA A 115 7.60 9.63 -4.66
CA ALA A 115 7.50 10.79 -5.53
C ALA A 115 8.21 12.02 -4.94
N LEU A 116 8.13 12.21 -3.62
CA LEU A 116 8.81 13.30 -2.91
C LEU A 116 10.33 13.16 -2.96
N GLU A 117 10.86 11.95 -2.75
CA GLU A 117 12.30 11.63 -2.81
C GLU A 117 12.87 11.84 -4.21
N ARG A 118 12.13 11.44 -5.25
CA ARG A 118 12.60 11.47 -6.63
C ARG A 118 12.43 12.86 -7.26
N LYS A 119 13.47 13.68 -7.11
CA LYS A 119 13.58 15.06 -7.64
C LYS A 119 13.99 15.07 -9.13
N GLU A 120 13.15 14.51 -9.98
CA GLU A 120 13.22 14.58 -11.44
C GLU A 120 11.85 14.31 -12.07
N SER A 121 11.77 14.48 -13.39
CA SER A 121 10.62 14.03 -14.20
C SER A 121 11.03 12.91 -15.16
N ARG A 122 10.35 11.76 -15.05
CA ARG A 122 10.59 10.57 -15.90
C ARG A 122 9.38 9.65 -15.93
N GLY A 123 8.88 9.35 -17.13
CA GLY A 123 7.74 8.46 -17.31
C GLY A 123 6.48 9.05 -16.69
N ALA A 124 5.79 8.27 -15.85
CA ALA A 124 4.57 8.72 -15.16
C ALA A 124 4.83 9.65 -13.96
N GLN A 125 6.09 9.82 -13.54
CA GLN A 125 6.47 10.82 -12.54
C GLN A 125 6.78 12.12 -13.28
N PHE A 126 5.91 13.13 -13.14
CA PHE A 126 6.17 14.48 -13.62
C PHE A 126 6.14 15.48 -12.46
N ARG A 127 7.26 16.17 -12.26
CA ARG A 127 7.46 17.20 -11.26
C ARG A 127 7.70 18.53 -11.94
N ASP A 128 6.80 19.49 -11.75
CA ASP A 128 6.95 20.82 -12.35
C ASP A 128 8.09 21.62 -11.70
N ASP A 129 8.38 21.34 -10.42
CA ASP A 129 9.51 21.88 -9.67
C ASP A 129 10.85 21.18 -10.00
N TYR A 130 10.83 20.04 -10.69
CA TYR A 130 11.99 19.33 -11.23
C TYR A 130 11.68 18.72 -12.62
N PRO A 131 11.54 19.56 -13.67
CA PRO A 131 11.00 19.13 -14.97
C PRO A 131 11.97 18.28 -15.79
N ASP A 132 13.26 18.33 -15.47
CA ASP A 132 14.30 17.62 -16.21
C ASP A 132 14.62 16.25 -15.60
N LYS A 133 15.17 15.36 -16.44
CA LYS A 133 15.73 14.08 -15.99
C LYS A 133 17.05 14.32 -15.28
N ASN A 134 17.29 13.56 -14.21
CA ASN A 134 18.58 13.56 -13.51
C ASN A 134 19.30 12.21 -13.73
N GLU A 135 20.57 12.27 -14.11
CA GLU A 135 21.38 11.09 -14.41
C GLU A 135 21.56 10.16 -13.20
N GLN A 136 21.60 10.70 -11.97
CA GLN A 136 21.71 9.91 -10.75
C GLN A 136 20.49 8.99 -10.58
N PHE A 137 19.29 9.52 -10.80
CA PHE A 137 18.05 8.76 -10.69
C PHE A 137 17.90 7.73 -11.82
N ALA A 138 18.68 7.81 -12.90
CA ALA A 138 18.68 6.80 -13.96
C ALA A 138 19.29 5.45 -13.54
N LYS A 139 20.07 5.43 -12.45
CA LYS A 139 20.86 4.27 -12.03
C LYS A 139 20.34 3.63 -10.75
N VAL A 140 19.19 4.07 -10.25
CA VAL A 140 18.62 3.60 -8.98
C VAL A 140 17.11 3.39 -9.04
N ASN A 141 16.63 2.41 -8.28
CA ASN A 141 15.24 2.24 -7.89
C ASN A 141 14.96 2.96 -6.57
N THR A 142 13.77 3.53 -6.43
CA THR A 142 13.29 4.04 -5.14
C THR A 142 12.59 2.90 -4.40
N MET A 143 13.14 2.49 -3.26
CA MET A 143 12.63 1.40 -2.45
C MET A 143 11.95 1.96 -1.22
N ILE A 144 10.75 1.44 -0.92
CA ILE A 144 9.97 1.78 0.27
C ILE A 144 9.81 0.54 1.14
N ALA A 145 10.07 0.67 2.43
CA ALA A 145 9.84 -0.40 3.40
C ALA A 145 9.14 0.14 4.66
N LYS A 146 8.19 -0.62 5.20
CA LYS A 146 7.57 -0.35 6.50
C LYS A 146 8.41 -1.01 7.59
N ALA A 147 8.95 -0.22 8.50
CA ALA A 147 9.71 -0.72 9.65
C ALA A 147 8.77 -1.30 10.72
N ALA A 148 9.35 -1.99 11.71
CA ALA A 148 8.61 -2.64 12.80
C ALA A 148 7.81 -1.63 13.67
N ASP A 149 8.26 -0.38 13.75
CA ASP A 149 7.55 0.71 14.43
C ASP A 149 6.44 1.36 13.58
N GLY A 150 6.21 0.84 12.37
CA GLY A 150 5.22 1.34 11.42
C GLY A 150 5.70 2.52 10.56
N SER A 151 6.93 3.02 10.78
CA SER A 151 7.49 4.11 9.96
C SER A 151 7.84 3.63 8.55
N MET A 152 7.58 4.48 7.55
CA MET A 152 7.93 4.20 6.15
C MET A 152 9.30 4.77 5.83
N GLN A 153 10.24 3.91 5.47
CA GLN A 153 11.61 4.24 5.13
C GLN A 153 11.80 4.25 3.61
N VAL A 154 12.52 5.26 3.11
CA VAL A 154 12.85 5.41 1.70
C VAL A 154 14.35 5.20 1.53
N ARG A 155 14.74 4.39 0.54
CA ARG A 155 16.15 4.24 0.15
C ARG A 155 16.27 4.16 -1.37
N LEU A 156 17.40 4.64 -1.89
CA LEU A 156 17.76 4.47 -3.30
C LEU A 156 18.65 3.24 -3.44
N GLU A 157 18.22 2.29 -4.26
CA GLU A 157 18.94 1.04 -4.50
C GLU A 157 19.50 1.03 -5.92
N PRO A 158 20.82 0.83 -6.13
CA PRO A 158 21.40 0.74 -7.46
C PRO A 158 20.72 -0.34 -8.31
N LEU A 159 20.55 -0.04 -9.60
CA LEU A 159 20.08 -1.03 -10.56
C LEU A 159 21.10 -2.17 -10.67
N PRO A 160 20.65 -3.43 -10.77
CA PRO A 160 21.55 -4.53 -11.08
C PRO A 160 22.19 -4.31 -12.45
N GLU A 161 23.38 -4.87 -12.64
CA GLU A 161 24.02 -4.81 -13.95
C GLU A 161 23.14 -5.53 -14.98
N MET A 162 22.90 -4.86 -16.11
CA MET A 162 22.15 -5.45 -17.20
C MET A 162 22.87 -6.71 -17.72
N PRO A 163 22.19 -7.86 -17.83
CA PRO A 163 22.79 -9.04 -18.44
C PRO A 163 23.28 -8.79 -19.88
N ASP A 164 24.41 -9.39 -20.26
CA ASP A 164 25.07 -9.12 -21.56
C ASP A 164 24.22 -9.45 -22.79
N HIS A 165 23.30 -10.43 -22.66
CA HIS A 165 22.38 -10.74 -23.76
C HIS A 165 21.38 -9.60 -24.02
N LEU A 166 20.95 -8.86 -22.99
CA LEU A 166 20.09 -7.69 -23.16
C LEU A 166 20.85 -6.47 -23.68
N LYS A 167 22.13 -6.30 -23.28
CA LYS A 167 23.00 -5.25 -23.83
C LYS A 167 23.13 -5.39 -25.35
N ARG A 168 23.35 -6.63 -25.84
CA ARG A 168 23.42 -6.93 -27.28
C ARG A 168 22.12 -6.60 -28.02
N VAL A 169 20.96 -6.96 -27.46
CA VAL A 169 19.66 -6.62 -28.06
C VAL A 169 19.47 -5.12 -28.18
N ILE A 170 19.90 -4.33 -27.18
CA ILE A 170 19.81 -2.87 -27.26
C ILE A 170 20.71 -2.33 -28.36
N GLU A 171 21.95 -2.81 -28.46
CA GLU A 171 22.91 -2.40 -29.51
C GLU A 171 22.41 -2.74 -30.92
N GLU A 172 21.79 -3.91 -31.11
CA GLU A 172 21.21 -4.35 -32.39
C GLU A 172 19.99 -3.52 -32.81
N ASN A 173 19.26 -2.93 -31.86
CA ASN A 173 18.05 -2.12 -32.11
C ASN A 173 18.28 -0.61 -31.98
N ARG A 174 19.54 -0.16 -31.85
CA ARG A 174 19.92 1.24 -31.70
C ARG A 174 20.12 1.95 -33.02
#